data_AF-A0A5B1CER3-F1
#
_entry.id   AF-A0A5B1CER3-F1
#
_cell.length_a   1.000
_cell.length_b   1.000
_cell.length_c   1.000
_cell.angle_alpha   90.00
_cell.angle_beta   90.00
_cell.angle_gamma   90.00
#
_symmetry.space_group_name_H-M   'P 1'
#
loop_
_entity.id
_entity.type
_entity.pdbx_description
1 polymer ?
#
loop_
_entity_poly.entity_id
_entity_poly.type
_entity_poly.pdbx_seq_one_letter_code
_entity_poly.pdbx_strand_id
1 'polypeptide(L)'
;MSQANTKRRIALVDPEVQGGVLKKIAVHWVVFFVCNALALTIWIRLFEQPDAGWGQTFADTMKRFLPFFIITMALIPAFVWDTLKLTNRFAGPILRLRSTLADASRGVAVKPLHFRTNDYWQEIASNFNTILSKHGVPMQPATGEDTAATDKS
;
A
#
# COMPACT_ATOMS: atom_id res chain seq x y z
N MET A 1 36.88 -7.14 -23.08
CA MET A 1 35.42 -7.08 -23.33
C MET A 1 34.72 -7.63 -22.09
N SER A 2 34.24 -6.76 -21.20
CA SER A 2 33.54 -7.17 -19.97
C SER A 2 32.03 -7.12 -20.23
N GLN A 3 31.35 -8.25 -20.12
CA GLN A 3 29.92 -8.37 -20.39
C GLN A 3 29.11 -7.65 -19.30
N ALA A 4 28.29 -6.70 -19.74
CA ALA A 4 27.23 -6.11 -18.95
C ALA A 4 26.19 -7.19 -18.61
N ASN A 5 26.00 -7.47 -17.32
CA ASN A 5 24.90 -8.30 -16.83
C ASN A 5 23.80 -7.41 -16.25
N THR A 6 22.86 -7.02 -17.12
CA THR A 6 21.61 -6.38 -16.74
C THR A 6 20.52 -7.43 -16.57
N LYS A 7 19.99 -7.62 -15.34
CA LYS A 7 18.64 -8.14 -14.95
C LYS A 7 18.63 -8.38 -13.43
N ARG A 8 17.70 -7.89 -12.59
CA ARG A 8 16.23 -7.72 -12.70
C ARG A 8 15.81 -6.41 -12.02
N ARG A 9 15.13 -5.53 -12.73
CA ARG A 9 13.65 -5.43 -12.86
C ARG A 9 12.90 -5.18 -11.54
N ILE A 10 12.72 -3.88 -11.30
CA ILE A 10 11.44 -3.25 -10.94
C ILE A 10 10.93 -3.56 -9.52
N ALA A 11 11.28 -2.68 -8.58
CA ALA A 11 10.59 -2.49 -7.30
C ALA A 11 9.25 -1.72 -7.43
N LEU A 12 8.73 -1.61 -8.65
CA LEU A 12 7.31 -1.31 -8.93
C LEU A 12 6.62 -2.61 -9.31
N VAL A 13 6.50 -3.54 -8.36
CA VAL A 13 5.68 -4.74 -8.55
C VAL A 13 4.22 -4.30 -8.45
N ASP A 14 3.62 -4.11 -9.62
CA ASP A 14 2.24 -3.68 -9.92
C ASP A 14 1.80 -2.24 -9.58
N PRO A 15 2.34 -1.22 -10.29
CA PRO A 15 1.73 0.11 -10.32
C PRO A 15 0.31 0.09 -10.90
N GLU A 16 -0.08 -0.93 -11.67
CA GLU A 16 -1.46 -1.08 -12.16
C GLU A 16 -2.43 -1.54 -11.07
N VAL A 17 -2.04 -2.48 -10.20
CA VAL A 17 -2.89 -2.96 -9.09
C VAL A 17 -2.88 -1.95 -7.93
N GLN A 18 -1.71 -1.40 -7.59
CA GLN A 18 -1.59 -0.35 -6.57
C GLN A 18 -2.21 0.97 -7.03
N GLY A 19 -2.07 1.32 -8.30
CA GLY A 19 -2.74 2.47 -8.91
C GLY A 19 -4.27 2.30 -8.95
N GLY A 20 -4.76 1.07 -9.15
CA GLY A 20 -6.19 0.77 -9.08
C GLY A 20 -6.78 1.01 -7.68
N VAL A 21 -6.12 0.55 -6.63
CA VAL A 21 -6.52 0.82 -5.23
C VAL A 21 -6.43 2.31 -4.93
N LEU A 22 -5.33 2.96 -5.31
CA LEU A 22 -5.11 4.37 -5.07
C LEU A 22 -6.14 5.26 -5.77
N LYS A 23 -6.47 4.95 -7.02
CA LYS A 23 -7.51 5.62 -7.79
C LYS A 23 -8.87 5.44 -7.12
N LYS A 24 -9.20 4.24 -6.66
CA LYS A 24 -10.46 4.02 -5.91
C LYS A 24 -10.50 4.86 -4.64
N ILE A 25 -9.42 4.89 -3.85
CA ILE A 25 -9.33 5.72 -2.64
C ILE A 25 -9.53 7.19 -3.01
N ALA A 26 -8.79 7.71 -3.98
CA ALA A 26 -8.92 9.09 -4.44
C ALA A 26 -10.34 9.43 -4.91
N VAL A 27 -10.99 8.54 -5.67
CA VAL A 27 -12.37 8.73 -6.13
C VAL A 27 -13.36 8.76 -4.96
N HIS A 28 -13.30 7.81 -4.03
CA HIS A 28 -14.16 7.82 -2.84
C HIS A 28 -13.98 9.09 -2.03
N TRP A 29 -12.74 9.59 -1.98
CA TRP A 29 -12.39 10.77 -1.23
C TRP A 29 -12.92 12.05 -1.89
N VAL A 30 -12.84 12.16 -3.23
CA VAL A 30 -13.49 13.23 -4.00
C VAL A 30 -15.01 13.18 -3.83
N VAL A 31 -15.62 12.00 -3.90
CA VAL A 31 -17.06 11.82 -3.68
C VAL A 31 -17.44 12.26 -2.26
N PHE A 32 -16.69 11.83 -1.24
CA PHE A 32 -16.90 12.23 0.14
C PHE A 32 -16.79 13.75 0.32
N PHE A 33 -15.80 14.37 -0.30
CA PHE A 33 -15.61 15.82 -0.28
C PHE A 33 -16.79 16.56 -0.91
N VAL A 34 -17.23 16.13 -2.10
CA VAL A 34 -18.38 16.73 -2.80
C VAL A 34 -19.66 16.55 -2.00
N CYS A 35 -19.92 15.36 -1.46
CA CYS A 35 -21.07 15.10 -0.61
C CYS A 35 -21.06 15.98 0.65
N ASN A 36 -19.91 16.15 1.31
CA ASN A 36 -19.78 17.05 2.45
C ASN A 36 -20.02 18.51 2.07
N ALA A 37 -19.43 18.98 0.97
CA ALA A 37 -19.62 20.36 0.51
C ALA A 37 -21.10 20.64 0.21
N LEU A 38 -21.79 19.72 -0.49
CA LEU A 38 -23.22 19.83 -0.76
C LEU A 38 -24.06 19.80 0.52
N ALA A 39 -23.76 18.89 1.45
CA ALA A 39 -24.47 18.81 2.73
C ALA A 39 -24.33 20.11 3.53
N LEU A 40 -23.12 20.68 3.60
CA LEU A 40 -22.88 21.96 4.27
C LEU A 40 -23.60 23.12 3.58
N THR A 41 -23.59 23.18 2.24
CA THR A 41 -24.31 24.22 1.49
C THR A 41 -25.82 24.12 1.70
N ILE A 42 -26.39 22.90 1.67
CA ILE A 42 -27.81 22.67 1.96
C ILE A 42 -28.13 23.06 3.40
N TRP A 43 -27.26 22.71 4.35
CA TRP A 43 -27.44 23.06 5.76
C TRP A 43 -27.48 24.58 5.99
N ILE A 44 -26.49 25.32 5.46
CA ILE A 44 -26.44 26.78 5.56
C ILE A 44 -27.69 27.38 4.93
N ARG A 45 -28.08 26.91 3.74
CA ARG A 45 -29.29 27.40 3.07
C ARG A 45 -30.54 27.17 3.92
N LEU A 46 -30.72 25.97 4.46
CA LEU A 46 -31.97 25.60 5.13
C LEU A 46 -32.09 26.25 6.51
N PHE A 47 -30.99 26.41 7.24
CA PHE A 47 -31.01 26.81 8.65
C PHE A 47 -30.39 28.17 8.96
N GLU A 48 -29.41 28.64 8.18
CA GLU A 48 -28.75 29.93 8.45
C GLU A 48 -29.22 31.05 7.52
N GLN A 49 -29.46 30.74 6.24
CA GLN A 49 -29.73 31.74 5.20
C GLN A 49 -30.80 31.26 4.18
N PRO A 50 -32.07 31.09 4.59
CA PRO A 50 -33.13 30.60 3.72
C PRO A 50 -33.44 31.55 2.55
N ASP A 51 -33.25 32.85 2.75
CA ASP A 51 -33.56 33.88 1.73
C ASP A 51 -32.38 34.16 0.78
N ALA A 52 -31.21 33.55 1.02
CA ALA A 52 -30.03 33.76 0.20
C ALA A 52 -30.08 32.95 -1.12
N GLY A 53 -29.60 33.58 -2.20
CA GLY A 53 -29.41 32.90 -3.48
C GLY A 53 -28.36 31.79 -3.40
N TRP A 54 -28.52 30.72 -4.20
CA TRP A 54 -27.61 29.56 -4.21
C TRP A 54 -26.13 29.94 -4.41
N GLY A 55 -25.84 30.91 -5.27
CA GLY A 55 -24.47 31.38 -5.52
C GLY A 55 -23.85 32.05 -4.29
N GLN A 56 -24.63 32.82 -3.53
CA GLN A 56 -24.17 33.48 -2.31
C GLN A 56 -23.90 32.45 -1.21
N THR A 57 -24.83 31.53 -0.98
CA THR A 57 -24.65 30.44 0.00
C THR A 57 -23.42 29.59 -0.32
N PHE A 58 -23.19 29.29 -1.61
CA PHE A 58 -22.01 28.54 -2.04
C PHE A 58 -20.72 29.33 -1.77
N ALA A 59 -20.66 30.61 -2.14
CA ALA A 59 -19.50 31.45 -1.90
C ALA A 59 -19.18 31.57 -0.39
N ASP A 60 -20.21 31.71 0.44
CA ASP A 60 -20.06 31.83 1.89
C ASP A 60 -19.64 30.48 2.52
N THR A 61 -20.18 29.35 2.02
CA THR A 61 -19.71 28.01 2.39
C THR A 61 -18.22 27.85 2.04
N MET A 62 -17.82 28.20 0.81
CA MET A 62 -16.43 28.08 0.36
C MET A 62 -15.49 28.95 1.19
N LYS A 63 -15.86 30.19 1.51
CA LYS A 63 -15.04 31.08 2.35
C LYS A 63 -14.93 30.57 3.78
N ARG A 64 -16.04 30.15 4.39
CA ARG A 64 -16.09 29.73 5.79
C ARG A 64 -15.34 28.43 6.03
N PHE A 65 -15.41 27.50 5.08
CA PHE A 65 -14.78 26.18 5.18
C PHE A 65 -13.51 26.04 4.32
N LEU A 66 -13.00 27.12 3.72
CA LEU A 66 -11.77 27.12 2.94
C LEU A 66 -10.59 26.44 3.67
N PRO A 67 -10.33 26.75 4.96
CA PRO A 67 -9.22 26.11 5.67
C PRO A 67 -9.41 24.60 5.79
N PHE A 68 -10.64 24.16 6.04
CA PHE A 68 -10.97 22.74 6.11
C PHE A 68 -10.74 22.04 4.77
N PHE A 69 -11.16 22.64 3.66
CA PHE A 69 -10.93 22.07 2.33
C PHE A 69 -9.46 21.99 1.95
N ILE A 70 -8.67 23.01 2.29
CA ILE A 70 -7.22 23.01 2.06
C ILE A 70 -6.54 21.90 2.86
N ILE A 71 -6.84 21.78 4.17
CA ILE A 71 -6.27 20.74 5.03
C ILE A 71 -6.64 19.37 4.49
N THR A 72 -7.92 19.18 4.16
CA THR A 72 -8.44 17.94 3.60
C THR A 72 -7.61 17.62 2.34
N MET A 73 -7.52 18.52 1.36
CA MET A 73 -6.75 18.27 0.12
C MET A 73 -5.27 17.96 0.39
N ALA A 74 -4.65 18.67 1.33
CA ALA A 74 -3.25 18.46 1.72
C ALA A 74 -3.01 17.09 2.38
N LEU A 75 -4.04 16.44 2.93
CA LEU A 75 -3.94 15.09 3.47
C LEU A 75 -3.93 14.01 2.40
N ILE A 76 -4.42 14.28 1.17
CA ILE A 76 -4.46 13.28 0.11
C ILE A 76 -3.06 12.73 -0.19
N PRO A 77 -2.02 13.54 -0.47
CA PRO A 77 -0.69 13.03 -0.77
C PRO A 77 -0.08 12.24 0.40
N ALA A 78 -0.29 12.70 1.63
CA ALA A 78 0.20 12.01 2.83
C ALA A 78 -0.46 10.63 2.99
N PHE A 79 -1.78 10.57 2.83
CA PHE A 79 -2.54 9.32 2.93
C PHE A 79 -2.20 8.35 1.79
N VAL A 80 -2.05 8.87 0.58
CA VAL A 80 -1.56 8.13 -0.59
C VAL A 80 -0.19 7.52 -0.31
N TRP A 81 0.75 8.33 0.18
CA TRP A 81 2.10 7.88 0.48
C TRP A 81 2.13 6.79 1.55
N ASP A 82 1.37 6.98 2.63
CA ASP A 82 1.31 6.01 3.72
C ASP A 82 0.67 4.68 3.28
N THR A 83 -0.43 4.76 2.53
CA THR A 83 -1.10 3.57 1.97
C THR A 83 -0.18 2.80 1.02
N LEU A 84 0.56 3.51 0.16
CA LEU A 84 1.53 2.90 -0.75
C LEU A 84 2.67 2.24 0.03
N LYS A 85 3.20 2.91 1.05
CA LYS A 85 4.27 2.38 1.90
C LYS A 85 3.81 1.09 2.60
N LEU A 86 2.61 1.09 3.15
CA LEU A 86 2.00 -0.07 3.80
C LEU A 86 1.79 -1.22 2.80
N THR A 87 1.22 -0.92 1.63
CA THR A 87 0.96 -1.92 0.58
C THR A 87 2.26 -2.55 0.07
N ASN A 88 3.31 -1.75 -0.14
CA ASN A 88 4.63 -2.24 -0.54
C ASN A 88 5.27 -3.14 0.53
N ARG A 89 5.08 -2.81 1.80
CA ARG A 89 5.53 -3.64 2.93
C ARG A 89 4.85 -5.01 2.92
N PHE A 90 3.61 -5.13 2.45
CA PHE A 90 2.89 -6.40 2.33
C PHE A 90 3.21 -7.16 1.02
N ALA A 91 3.31 -6.46 -0.11
CA ALA A 91 3.47 -7.08 -1.43
C ALA A 91 4.79 -7.86 -1.58
N GLY A 92 5.90 -7.32 -1.07
CA GLY A 92 7.21 -7.96 -1.16
C GLY A 92 7.28 -9.36 -0.54
N PRO A 93 6.87 -9.52 0.74
CA PRO A 93 6.78 -10.83 1.39
C PRO A 93 5.89 -11.84 0.65
N ILE A 94 4.71 -11.43 0.19
CA ILE A 94 3.76 -12.29 -0.53
C ILE A 94 4.35 -12.79 -1.86
N LEU A 95 5.01 -11.91 -2.62
CA LEU A 95 5.62 -12.30 -3.88
C LEU A 95 6.72 -13.35 -3.67
N ARG A 96 7.55 -13.17 -2.64
CA ARG A 96 8.59 -14.14 -2.26
C ARG A 96 7.99 -15.48 -1.86
N LEU A 97 6.94 -15.47 -1.03
CA LEU A 97 6.22 -16.68 -0.65
C LEU A 97 5.67 -17.42 -1.88
N ARG A 98 5.04 -16.69 -2.80
CA ARG A 98 4.50 -17.27 -4.05
C ARG A 98 5.60 -17.90 -4.90
N SER A 99 6.74 -17.24 -5.07
CA SER A 99 7.86 -17.82 -5.83
C SER A 99 8.41 -19.07 -5.17
N THR A 100 8.64 -19.04 -3.85
CA THR A 100 9.20 -20.19 -3.12
C THR A 100 8.23 -21.38 -3.13
N LEU A 101 6.93 -21.12 -2.99
CA LEU A 101 5.90 -22.17 -3.11
C LEU A 101 5.88 -22.79 -4.52
N ALA A 102 6.02 -21.98 -5.57
CA ALA A 102 6.06 -22.46 -6.94
C ALA A 102 7.35 -23.25 -7.25
N ASP A 103 8.47 -22.91 -6.63
CA ASP A 103 9.72 -23.68 -6.73
C ASP A 103 9.61 -25.01 -5.97
N ALA A 104 9.05 -24.97 -4.75
CA ALA A 104 8.82 -26.16 -3.94
C ALA A 104 7.85 -27.14 -4.60
N SER A 105 6.79 -26.66 -5.25
CA SER A 105 5.84 -27.52 -5.97
C SER A 105 6.45 -28.21 -7.19
N ARG A 106 7.56 -27.69 -7.72
CA ARG A 106 8.34 -28.32 -8.80
C ARG A 106 9.42 -29.28 -8.28
N GLY A 107 9.52 -29.47 -6.96
CA GLY A 107 10.57 -30.29 -6.34
C GLY A 107 11.97 -29.67 -6.41
N VAL A 108 12.07 -28.39 -6.74
CA VAL A 108 13.35 -27.67 -6.77
C VAL A 108 13.79 -27.38 -5.34
N ALA A 109 15.08 -27.51 -5.06
CA ALA A 109 15.62 -27.18 -3.74
C ALA A 109 15.42 -25.69 -3.44
N VAL A 110 14.65 -25.38 -2.39
CA VAL A 110 14.27 -24.01 -2.03
C VAL A 110 15.10 -23.48 -0.86
N LYS A 111 15.33 -22.16 -0.84
CA LYS A 111 15.92 -21.49 0.34
C LYS A 111 14.84 -21.30 1.42
N PRO A 112 15.19 -21.42 2.71
CA PRO A 112 14.29 -21.10 3.81
C PRO A 112 13.75 -19.68 3.66
N LEU A 113 12.44 -19.51 3.84
CA LEU A 113 11.81 -18.21 3.78
C LEU A 113 12.13 -17.45 5.07
N HIS A 114 12.75 -16.27 4.94
CA HIS A 114 13.00 -15.37 6.05
C HIS A 114 12.48 -13.97 5.69
N PHE A 115 11.72 -13.36 6.59
CA PHE A 115 11.23 -11.99 6.43
C PHE A 115 11.97 -11.05 7.38
N ARG A 116 11.79 -9.74 7.22
CA ARG A 116 12.48 -8.75 8.07
C ARG A 116 11.91 -8.78 9.49
N THR A 117 12.78 -8.57 10.48
CA THR A 117 12.40 -8.52 11.90
C THR A 117 11.36 -7.41 12.10
N ASN A 118 10.25 -7.73 12.79
CA ASN A 118 9.10 -6.86 13.06
C ASN A 118 7.93 -6.83 12.03
N ASP A 119 7.82 -7.86 11.18
CA ASP A 119 6.66 -8.02 10.26
C ASP A 119 5.69 -9.11 10.72
N TYR A 120 4.39 -8.88 10.53
CA TYR A 120 3.28 -9.86 10.70
C TYR A 120 3.50 -11.19 9.95
N TRP A 121 4.48 -11.24 9.04
CA TRP A 121 4.77 -12.36 8.17
C TRP A 121 5.70 -13.43 8.76
N GLN A 122 6.36 -13.15 9.90
CA GLN A 122 7.33 -14.08 10.50
C GLN A 122 6.71 -15.44 10.82
N GLU A 123 5.51 -15.45 11.39
CA GLU A 123 4.79 -16.68 11.71
C GLU A 123 4.43 -17.48 10.45
N ILE A 124 4.08 -16.79 9.36
CA ILE A 124 3.79 -17.44 8.08
C ILE A 124 5.06 -18.08 7.50
N ALA A 125 6.21 -17.39 7.58
CA ALA A 125 7.49 -17.96 7.17
C ALA A 125 7.90 -19.17 8.01
N SER A 126 7.77 -19.10 9.34
CA SER A 126 8.13 -20.22 10.21
C SER A 126 7.24 -21.44 9.95
N ASN A 127 5.94 -21.23 9.81
CA ASN A 127 4.97 -22.29 9.47
C ASN A 127 5.29 -22.90 8.10
N PHE A 128 5.59 -22.07 7.10
CA PHE A 128 5.94 -22.52 5.76
C PHE A 128 7.22 -23.37 5.75
N ASN A 129 8.28 -22.90 6.39
CA ASN A 129 9.54 -23.65 6.51
C ASN A 129 9.34 -24.99 7.24
N THR A 130 8.48 -25.01 8.27
CA THR A 130 8.12 -26.24 9.00
C THR A 130 7.39 -27.26 8.12
N ILE A 131 6.51 -26.80 7.21
CA ILE A 131 5.82 -27.69 6.28
C ILE A 131 6.82 -28.28 5.28
N LEU A 132 7.72 -27.45 4.72
CA LEU A 132 8.73 -27.90 3.77
C LEU A 132 9.68 -28.93 4.37
N SER A 133 10.12 -28.73 5.63
CA SER A 133 10.98 -29.69 6.31
C SER A 133 10.26 -31.02 6.58
N LYS A 134 8.98 -30.97 7.00
CA LYS A 134 8.16 -32.18 7.23
C LYS A 134 7.92 -33.00 5.97
N HIS A 135 7.81 -32.37 4.80
CA HIS A 135 7.56 -33.04 3.53
C HIS A 135 8.84 -33.40 2.76
N GLY A 136 10.02 -33.27 3.39
CA GLY A 136 11.29 -33.68 2.81
C GLY A 136 11.71 -32.86 1.59
N VAL A 137 11.19 -31.63 1.44
CA VAL A 137 11.62 -30.75 0.35
C VAL A 137 13.08 -30.36 0.62
N PRO A 138 14.01 -30.57 -0.33
CA PRO A 138 15.41 -30.28 -0.12
C PRO A 138 15.59 -28.78 0.15
N MET A 139 15.95 -28.41 1.38
CA MET A 139 16.30 -27.03 1.69
C MET A 139 17.80 -26.80 1.49
N GLN A 140 18.14 -25.71 0.80
CA GLN A 140 19.52 -25.25 0.78
C GLN A 140 19.87 -24.65 2.14
N PRO A 141 21.05 -24.96 2.72
CA PRO A 141 21.47 -24.34 3.96
C PRO A 141 21.53 -22.82 3.80
N ALA A 142 21.04 -22.09 4.81
CA ALA A 142 21.14 -20.63 4.83
C ALA A 142 22.63 -20.25 4.87
N THR A 143 23.19 -19.85 3.73
CA THR A 143 24.53 -19.27 3.65
C THR A 143 24.58 -18.01 4.51
N GLY A 144 25.46 -17.99 5.51
CA GLY A 144 25.55 -16.96 6.57
C GLY A 144 25.88 -15.53 6.15
N GLU A 145 25.82 -15.19 4.85
CA GLU A 145 26.07 -13.84 4.33
C GLU A 145 24.85 -12.90 4.45
N ASP A 146 23.61 -13.41 4.52
CA ASP A 146 22.41 -12.55 4.56
C ASP A 146 22.14 -11.90 5.93
N THR A 147 22.76 -12.39 7.00
CA THR A 147 22.63 -11.81 8.35
C THR A 147 23.31 -10.44 8.48
N ALA A 148 24.31 -10.14 7.63
CA ALA A 148 25.08 -8.89 7.71
C ALA A 148 24.44 -7.71 6.93
N ALA A 149 23.53 -7.98 5.98
CA ALA A 149 22.93 -6.94 5.14
C ALA A 149 21.65 -6.33 5.73
N THR A 150 21.09 -6.92 6.79
CA THR A 150 19.76 -6.54 7.32
C THR A 150 19.83 -5.48 8.45
N ASP A 151 21.03 -5.08 8.86
CA ASP A 151 21.27 -4.13 9.98
C ASP A 151 21.58 -2.69 9.52
N LYS A 152 21.50 -2.40 8.21
CA LYS A 152 21.75 -1.05 7.66
C LYS A 152 20.63 -0.57 6.72
N SER A 153 19.40 -0.40 7.23
CA SER A 153 18.37 0.50 6.65
C SER A 153 17.09 0.59 7.48
#